data_AF-A0A6C0KDW0-F1
#
_entry.id   AF-A0A6C0KDW0-F1
#
_cell.length_a   1.000
_cell.length_b   1.000
_cell.length_c   1.000
_cell.angle_alpha   90.00
_cell.angle_beta   90.00
_cell.angle_gamma   90.00
#
_symmetry.space_group_name_H-M   'P 1'
#
loop_
_entity.id
_entity.type
_entity.pdbx_description
1 polymer ?
#
loop_
_entity_poly.entity_id
_entity_poly.type
_entity_poly.pdbx_seq_one_letter_code
_entity_poly.pdbx_strand_id
1 'polypeptide(L)'
;MKELIVQSSKDIESLKEHLKSSPAFIKFFSPYCGYCHMMQPEWIKMKNTLKNNYNDNLIVVDIPPEFMNELDVEINGFPTMVAMGPQHYKHHFQGNRSSEDFVNFLSSIGYTKREKKVKSKKTTRSRKTSKSSKASKASKKTTRSKKACKSSKKTTRSKSASKKTIRKN
;
A
#
# COMPACT_ATOMS: atom_id res chain seq x y z
N MET A 1 4.08 22.87 8.73
CA MET A 1 4.56 21.68 7.97
C MET A 1 5.13 22.06 6.61
N LYS A 2 6.34 21.58 6.28
CA LYS A 2 6.99 21.71 4.95
C LYS A 2 6.98 20.35 4.24
N GLU A 3 6.84 20.33 2.93
CA GLU A 3 6.91 19.13 2.09
C GLU A 3 8.03 19.32 1.06
N LEU A 4 8.88 18.30 0.89
CA LEU A 4 10.04 18.36 0.01
C LEU A 4 10.21 17.01 -0.72
N ILE A 5 10.46 17.06 -2.02
CA ILE A 5 10.79 15.89 -2.83
C ILE A 5 12.22 16.14 -3.33
N VAL A 6 13.15 15.28 -2.95
CA VAL A 6 14.56 15.45 -3.33
C VAL A 6 14.70 15.15 -4.83
N GLN A 7 15.27 16.09 -5.57
CA GLN A 7 15.64 15.93 -6.99
C GLN A 7 17.11 16.25 -7.26
N SER A 8 17.79 16.90 -6.30
CA SER A 8 19.17 17.35 -6.42
C SER A 8 19.90 17.29 -5.07
N SER A 9 21.24 17.28 -5.10
CA SER A 9 22.08 17.34 -3.90
C SER A 9 21.81 18.58 -3.03
N LYS A 10 21.49 19.72 -3.65
CA LYS A 10 21.14 20.98 -2.96
C LYS A 10 19.93 20.81 -2.03
N ASP A 11 18.97 19.98 -2.41
CA ASP A 11 17.78 19.71 -1.60
C ASP A 11 18.17 19.01 -0.28
N ILE A 12 19.19 18.16 -0.33
CA ILE A 12 19.69 17.37 0.80
C ILE A 12 20.58 18.21 1.71
N GLU A 13 21.38 19.12 1.16
CA GLU A 13 22.08 20.16 1.92
C GLU A 13 21.07 21.01 2.72
N SER A 14 20.00 21.47 2.07
CA SER A 14 18.93 22.24 2.75
C SER A 14 18.21 21.41 3.82
N LEU A 15 18.02 20.11 3.60
CA LEU A 15 17.46 19.19 4.59
C LEU A 15 18.39 19.02 5.80
N LYS A 16 19.69 18.83 5.58
CA LYS A 16 20.71 18.70 6.64
C LYS A 16 20.81 19.97 7.48
N GLU A 17 20.61 21.14 6.89
CA GLU A 17 20.50 22.39 7.64
C GLU A 17 19.21 22.44 8.48
N HIS A 18 18.05 22.19 7.86
CA HIS A 18 16.77 22.20 8.55
C HIS A 18 16.66 21.19 9.70
N LEU A 19 17.26 20.00 9.57
CA LEU A 19 17.30 18.95 10.60
C LEU A 19 17.89 19.41 11.95
N LYS A 20 18.71 20.47 11.96
CA LYS A 20 19.25 21.07 13.20
C LYS A 20 18.17 21.76 14.04
N SER A 21 17.13 22.28 13.39
CA SER A 21 16.08 23.11 14.00
C SER A 21 14.71 22.42 14.04
N SER A 22 14.47 21.49 13.11
CA SER A 22 13.14 20.98 12.79
C SER A 22 13.17 19.46 12.56
N PRO A 23 12.29 18.66 13.19
CA PRO A 23 12.23 17.24 12.91
C PRO A 23 11.77 16.99 11.46
N ALA A 24 12.26 15.92 10.86
CA ALA A 24 11.84 15.47 9.55
C ALA A 24 11.33 14.02 9.58
N PHE A 25 10.33 13.71 8.75
CA PHE A 25 9.88 12.36 8.49
C PHE A 25 10.15 12.01 7.03
N ILE A 26 11.09 11.10 6.83
CA ILE A 26 11.72 10.80 5.56
C ILE A 26 11.20 9.46 5.05
N LYS A 27 10.73 9.43 3.80
CA LYS A 27 10.32 8.22 3.09
C LYS A 27 11.27 7.96 1.92
N PHE A 28 12.01 6.87 2.03
CA PHE A 28 12.82 6.30 0.97
C PHE A 28 11.92 5.49 0.04
N PHE A 29 11.84 5.88 -1.23
CA PHE A 29 10.97 5.26 -2.23
C PHE A 29 11.69 5.02 -3.56
N SER A 30 11.07 4.23 -4.43
CA SER A 30 11.53 3.99 -5.80
C SER A 30 10.35 4.08 -6.77
N PRO A 31 10.50 4.72 -7.95
CA PRO A 31 9.41 4.89 -8.91
C PRO A 31 8.88 3.56 -9.48
N TYR A 32 9.69 2.49 -9.45
CA TYR A 32 9.32 1.17 -9.97
C TYR A 32 8.76 0.21 -8.89
N CYS A 33 8.63 0.66 -7.64
CA CYS A 33 8.19 -0.21 -6.55
C CYS A 33 6.65 -0.24 -6.40
N GLY A 34 6.02 -1.37 -6.71
CA GLY A 34 4.57 -1.57 -6.55
C GLY A 34 4.05 -1.31 -5.12
N TYR A 35 4.83 -1.68 -4.10
CA TYR A 35 4.47 -1.42 -2.70
C TYR A 35 4.51 0.07 -2.33
N CYS A 36 5.36 0.88 -2.98
CA CYS A 36 5.36 2.33 -2.81
C CYS A 36 4.06 2.94 -3.39
N HIS A 37 3.64 2.52 -4.59
CA HIS A 37 2.41 2.99 -5.23
C HIS A 37 1.15 2.66 -4.40
N MET A 38 1.07 1.45 -3.82
CA MET A 38 -0.03 1.07 -2.93
C MET A 38 -0.10 1.91 -1.64
N MET A 39 1.04 2.40 -1.14
CA MET A 39 1.15 3.18 0.09
C MET A 39 0.99 4.70 -0.14
N GLN A 40 1.21 5.18 -1.37
CA GLN A 40 1.05 6.58 -1.77
C GLN A 40 -0.28 7.25 -1.35
N PRO A 41 -1.48 6.64 -1.50
CA PRO A 41 -2.72 7.27 -1.05
C PRO A 41 -2.77 7.47 0.48
N GLU A 42 -2.25 6.53 1.28
CA GLU A 42 -2.16 6.69 2.73
C GLU A 42 -1.11 7.75 3.12
N TRP A 43 0.00 7.83 2.39
CA TRP A 43 0.99 8.90 2.56
C TRP A 43 0.39 10.30 2.33
N ILE A 44 -0.43 10.47 1.29
CA ILE A 44 -1.11 11.73 0.98
C ILE A 44 -2.14 12.06 2.07
N LYS A 45 -2.96 11.09 2.52
CA LYS A 45 -3.90 11.28 3.64
C LYS A 45 -3.18 11.72 4.92
N MET A 46 -2.07 11.09 5.27
CA MET A 46 -1.23 11.50 6.40
C MET A 46 -0.75 12.94 6.22
N LYS A 47 -0.14 13.30 5.07
CA LYS A 47 0.32 14.67 4.79
C LYS A 47 -0.80 15.70 4.96
N ASN A 48 -2.02 15.40 4.49
CA ASN A 48 -3.18 16.28 4.64
C ASN A 48 -3.64 16.38 6.11
N THR A 49 -3.67 15.26 6.85
CA THR A 49 -3.97 15.28 8.30
C THR A 49 -2.93 16.07 9.07
N LEU A 50 -1.64 15.95 8.73
CA LEU A 50 -0.57 16.74 9.32
C LEU A 50 -0.76 18.24 9.04
N LYS A 51 -0.90 18.64 7.76
CA LYS A 51 -1.15 20.04 7.37
C LYS A 51 -2.35 20.68 8.08
N ASN A 52 -3.42 19.92 8.31
CA ASN A 52 -4.67 20.46 8.87
C ASN A 52 -4.73 20.49 10.41
N ASN A 53 -4.03 19.58 11.11
CA ASN A 53 -4.16 19.42 12.57
C ASN A 53 -2.85 19.77 13.31
N TYR A 54 -1.74 19.95 12.59
CA TYR A 54 -0.40 20.14 13.17
C TYR A 54 0.36 21.22 12.39
N ASN A 55 0.33 22.45 12.91
CA ASN A 55 1.11 23.57 12.38
C ASN A 55 2.62 23.48 12.70
N ASP A 56 3.03 22.43 13.44
CA ASP A 56 4.40 22.20 13.88
C ASP A 56 5.41 22.22 12.70
N ASN A 57 6.67 22.52 13.04
CA ASN A 57 7.82 22.58 12.12
C ASN A 57 8.28 21.20 11.63
N LEU A 58 7.34 20.28 11.39
CA LEU A 58 7.63 18.98 10.80
C LEU A 58 7.85 19.13 9.29
N ILE A 59 8.93 18.52 8.80
CA ILE A 59 9.26 18.42 7.37
C ILE A 59 8.96 17.00 6.92
N VAL A 60 8.18 16.81 5.86
CA VAL A 60 8.04 15.49 5.22
C VAL A 60 8.83 15.46 3.93
N VAL A 61 9.69 14.45 3.79
CA VAL A 61 10.63 14.31 2.68
C VAL A 61 10.41 13.00 1.95
N ASP A 62 10.30 13.06 0.63
CA ASP A 62 10.34 11.88 -0.24
C ASP A 62 11.72 11.82 -0.93
N ILE A 63 12.48 10.73 -0.73
CA ILE A 63 13.87 10.56 -1.22
C ILE A 63 13.96 9.43 -2.27
N PRO A 64 14.45 9.71 -3.50
CA PRO A 64 14.74 8.72 -4.55
C PRO A 64 15.95 7.82 -4.25
N PRO A 65 16.14 6.69 -4.96
CA PRO A 65 17.25 5.74 -4.73
C PRO A 65 18.64 6.35 -4.94
N GLU A 66 18.75 7.33 -5.84
CA GLU A 66 20.01 8.02 -6.17
C GLU A 66 20.64 8.74 -4.97
N PHE A 67 19.80 9.21 -4.05
CA PHE A 67 20.17 10.13 -2.96
C PHE A 67 20.22 9.45 -1.58
N MET A 68 20.05 8.14 -1.52
CA MET A 68 19.91 7.40 -0.25
C MET A 68 21.22 7.34 0.54
N ASN A 69 22.35 7.29 -0.18
CA ASN A 69 23.69 7.23 0.42
C ASN A 69 24.14 8.56 1.03
N GLU A 70 23.43 9.67 0.78
CA GLU A 70 23.76 10.98 1.35
C GLU A 70 23.29 11.16 2.80
N LEU A 71 22.53 10.22 3.33
CA LEU A 71 22.09 10.17 4.72
C LEU A 71 22.62 8.88 5.36
N ASP A 72 23.22 8.95 6.55
CA ASP A 72 23.75 7.77 7.24
C ASP A 72 22.60 6.92 7.83
N VAL A 73 21.88 6.20 6.97
CA VAL A 73 20.69 5.41 7.31
C VAL A 73 20.80 4.05 6.64
N GLU A 74 20.67 2.99 7.43
CA GLU A 74 20.59 1.63 6.91
C GLU A 74 19.21 1.38 6.27
N ILE A 75 19.18 1.15 4.96
CA ILE A 75 17.95 0.98 4.17
C ILE A 75 17.95 -0.40 3.55
N ASN A 76 17.15 -1.31 4.12
CA ASN A 76 17.07 -2.71 3.69
C ASN A 76 16.06 -2.96 2.55
N GLY A 77 15.33 -1.93 2.08
CA GLY A 77 14.36 -2.05 0.98
C GLY A 77 13.34 -0.91 0.92
N PHE A 78 12.35 -1.03 0.02
CA PHE A 78 11.34 0.01 -0.23
C PHE A 78 9.89 -0.45 -0.01
N PRO A 79 9.00 0.44 0.49
CA PRO A 79 9.29 1.73 1.10
C PRO A 79 9.83 1.57 2.54
N THR A 80 10.89 2.32 2.86
CA THR A 80 11.41 2.49 4.23
C THR A 80 11.12 3.92 4.69
N MET A 81 10.74 4.09 5.96
CA MET A 81 10.49 5.40 6.55
C MET A 81 11.28 5.57 7.85
N VAL A 82 11.87 6.74 8.02
CA VAL A 82 12.68 7.10 9.18
C VAL A 82 12.29 8.50 9.64
N ALA A 83 12.00 8.64 10.93
CA ALA A 83 11.86 9.95 11.56
C ALA A 83 13.22 10.39 12.10
N MET A 84 13.68 11.56 11.67
CA MET A 84 14.90 12.20 12.14
C MET A 84 14.56 13.40 13.03
N GLY A 85 15.20 13.49 14.19
CA GLY A 85 15.06 14.61 15.10
C GLY A 85 16.23 15.59 15.08
N PRO A 86 16.07 16.76 15.73
CA PRO A 86 17.24 17.51 16.19
C PRO A 86 18.15 16.61 17.03
N GLN A 87 19.47 16.83 16.98
CA GLN A 87 20.51 15.94 17.53
C GLN A 87 20.65 14.55 16.85
N HIS A 88 20.25 14.41 15.59
CA HIS A 88 20.51 13.21 14.76
C HIS A 88 19.87 11.89 15.27
N TYR A 89 18.89 11.94 16.18
CA TYR A 89 18.09 10.77 16.53
C TYR A 89 17.37 10.21 15.30
N LYS A 90 17.55 8.92 15.01
CA LYS A 90 16.98 8.20 13.87
C LYS A 90 16.06 7.10 14.39
N HIS A 91 14.75 7.22 14.13
CA HIS A 91 13.76 6.20 14.48
C HIS A 91 13.17 5.58 13.21
N HIS A 92 13.46 4.30 13.00
CA HIS A 92 12.87 3.53 11.90
C HIS A 92 11.41 3.21 12.21
N PHE A 93 10.52 3.45 11.24
CA PHE A 93 9.11 3.09 11.38
C PHE A 93 8.89 1.61 11.08
N GLN A 94 8.40 0.87 12.08
CA GLN A 94 8.08 -0.56 11.97
C GLN A 94 6.56 -0.86 12.04
N GLY A 95 5.72 0.17 11.98
CA GLY A 95 4.26 0.03 12.05
C GLY A 95 3.60 -0.37 10.73
N ASN A 96 2.27 -0.46 10.76
CA ASN A 96 1.46 -0.62 9.56
C ASN A 96 1.53 0.63 8.67
N ARG A 97 1.42 0.44 7.35
CA ARG A 97 1.55 1.54 6.36
C ARG A 97 0.26 2.37 6.20
N SER A 98 -0.48 2.59 7.29
CA SER A 98 -1.72 3.38 7.32
C SER A 98 -1.45 4.82 7.78
N SER A 99 -2.25 5.75 7.26
CA SER A 99 -2.22 7.16 7.64
C SER A 99 -2.41 7.40 9.14
N GLU A 100 -3.20 6.58 9.83
CA GLU A 100 -3.40 6.67 11.29
C GLU A 100 -2.12 6.29 12.06
N ASP A 101 -1.43 5.23 11.65
CA ASP A 101 -0.24 4.70 12.31
C ASP A 101 0.96 5.64 12.16
N PHE A 102 1.12 6.31 11.01
CA PHE A 102 2.14 7.34 10.84
C PHE A 102 1.94 8.52 11.80
N VAL A 103 0.70 9.01 11.95
CA VAL A 103 0.39 10.09 12.92
C VAL A 103 0.61 9.61 14.35
N ASN A 104 0.23 8.37 14.67
CA ASN A 104 0.47 7.78 16.00
C ASN A 104 1.97 7.69 16.34
N PHE A 105 2.80 7.28 15.38
CA PHE A 105 4.26 7.23 15.56
C PHE A 105 4.88 8.61 15.77
N LEU A 106 4.53 9.59 14.93
CA LEU A 106 4.97 10.98 15.09
C LEU A 106 4.50 11.60 16.42
N SER A 107 3.34 11.18 16.92
CA SER A 107 2.88 11.55 18.27
C SER A 107 3.66 10.85 19.37
N SER A 108 4.05 9.58 19.22
CA SER A 108 4.83 8.86 20.23
C SER A 108 6.25 9.38 20.42
N ILE A 109 6.86 9.93 19.36
CA ILE A 109 8.17 10.60 19.43
C ILE A 109 8.05 12.05 19.95
N GLY A 110 6.83 12.62 19.92
CA GLY A 110 6.57 14.00 20.37
C GLY A 110 6.72 15.07 19.28
N TYR A 111 6.86 14.70 18.00
CA TYR A 111 6.96 15.63 16.87
C TYR A 111 5.61 16.22 16.43
N THR A 112 4.50 15.81 17.06
CA THR A 112 3.16 16.32 16.77
C THR A 112 2.42 16.59 18.07
N LYS A 113 2.05 17.84 18.32
CA LYS A 113 1.36 18.22 19.57
C LYS A 113 -0.13 17.88 19.46
N ARG A 114 -0.53 16.68 19.92
CA ARG A 114 -1.91 16.17 19.81
C ARG A 114 -2.95 17.12 20.41
N GLU A 115 -3.74 17.74 19.54
CA GLU A 115 -5.12 18.07 19.92
C GLU A 115 -5.90 16.77 20.12
N LYS A 116 -6.55 16.62 21.28
CA LYS A 116 -7.27 15.40 21.67
C LYS A 116 -8.54 15.24 20.83
N LYS A 117 -8.45 14.67 19.63
CA LYS A 117 -9.66 14.23 18.91
C LYS A 117 -10.36 13.12 19.68
N VAL A 118 -11.49 13.48 20.25
CA VAL A 118 -12.42 12.61 20.98
C VAL A 118 -12.71 11.37 20.13
N LYS A 119 -12.58 10.18 20.73
CA LYS A 119 -12.99 8.92 20.10
C LYS A 119 -14.46 9.01 19.69
N SER A 120 -14.73 9.23 18.41
CA SER A 120 -16.06 9.00 17.86
C SER A 120 -16.39 7.51 18.04
N LYS A 121 -17.52 7.23 18.69
CA LYS A 121 -17.87 5.86 19.10
C LYS A 121 -18.01 4.96 17.88
N LYS A 122 -17.34 3.81 17.92
CA LYS A 122 -17.63 2.65 17.07
C LYS A 122 -19.09 2.24 17.26
N THR A 123 -19.99 2.71 16.40
CA THR A 123 -21.40 2.30 16.40
C THR A 123 -21.54 0.95 15.72
N THR A 124 -21.38 -0.11 16.50
CA THR A 124 -21.81 -1.46 16.12
C THR A 124 -23.33 -1.51 15.95
N ARG A 125 -23.85 -1.10 14.78
CA ARG A 125 -25.26 -1.29 14.43
C ARG A 125 -25.49 -2.68 13.87
N SER A 126 -25.48 -3.67 14.76
CA SER A 126 -26.23 -4.90 14.53
C SER A 126 -27.72 -4.58 14.47
N ARG A 127 -28.42 -4.99 13.40
CA ARG A 127 -29.86 -5.28 13.47
C ARG A 127 -30.24 -6.31 12.40
N LYS A 128 -30.61 -7.52 12.87
CA LYS A 128 -31.29 -8.56 12.08
C LYS A 128 -32.80 -8.27 11.98
N THR A 129 -33.46 -8.99 11.06
CA THR A 129 -34.93 -9.13 10.89
C THR A 129 -35.65 -7.90 10.29
N SER A 130 -36.76 -8.02 9.53
CA SER A 130 -37.69 -9.16 9.34
C SER A 130 -38.41 -9.22 7.97
N LYS A 131 -38.31 -10.37 7.30
CA LYS A 131 -39.33 -11.15 6.55
C LYS A 131 -40.78 -10.63 6.36
N SER A 132 -41.19 -10.35 5.12
CA SER A 132 -42.51 -10.60 4.47
C SER A 132 -42.43 -10.16 2.98
N SER A 133 -43.21 -10.61 1.98
CA SER A 133 -44.17 -11.73 1.84
C SER A 133 -44.29 -12.17 0.36
N LYS A 134 -44.50 -13.48 0.17
CA LYS A 134 -45.40 -14.19 -0.79
C LYS A 134 -46.43 -13.31 -1.56
N ALA A 135 -46.92 -13.64 -2.78
CA ALA A 135 -46.82 -14.88 -3.56
C ALA A 135 -47.17 -14.76 -5.08
N SER A 136 -46.69 -15.74 -5.87
CA SER A 136 -47.36 -16.48 -6.97
C SER A 136 -48.24 -15.79 -8.04
N LYS A 137 -47.92 -16.08 -9.32
CA LYS A 137 -48.80 -16.83 -10.24
C LYS A 137 -47.97 -17.49 -11.37
N ALA A 138 -48.51 -18.56 -11.97
CA ALA A 138 -47.80 -19.47 -12.89
C ALA A 138 -48.59 -19.69 -14.21
N SER A 139 -48.10 -20.60 -15.08
CA SER A 139 -48.74 -21.10 -16.34
C SER A 139 -48.44 -20.24 -17.59
N LYS A 140 -48.16 -20.74 -18.80
CA LYS A 140 -48.12 -22.10 -19.42
C LYS A 140 -47.09 -22.08 -20.58
N LYS A 141 -46.16 -23.05 -20.73
CA LYS A 141 -46.19 -24.20 -21.71
C LYS A 141 -46.43 -23.74 -23.18
N THR A 142 -45.50 -23.90 -24.13
CA THR A 142 -45.11 -25.13 -24.91
C THR A 142 -43.82 -24.87 -25.75
N THR A 143 -43.10 -25.76 -26.48
CA THR A 143 -43.19 -27.22 -26.77
C THR A 143 -41.82 -27.86 -27.16
N ARG A 144 -41.55 -29.08 -26.65
CA ARG A 144 -41.00 -30.29 -27.33
C ARG A 144 -40.17 -30.15 -28.63
N SER A 145 -38.92 -30.63 -28.60
CA SER A 145 -38.47 -31.79 -29.41
C SER A 145 -37.17 -32.46 -28.93
N LYS A 146 -37.02 -33.75 -29.26
CA LYS A 146 -35.93 -34.66 -28.83
C LYS A 146 -35.09 -35.12 -30.03
N LYS A 147 -33.81 -35.45 -29.80
CA LYS A 147 -32.88 -36.38 -30.52
C LYS A 147 -31.47 -35.77 -30.59
N ALA A 148 -30.36 -36.50 -30.64
CA ALA A 148 -30.04 -37.88 -30.24
C ALA A 148 -28.50 -38.03 -30.24
N CYS A 149 -27.95 -39.01 -29.54
CA CYS A 149 -26.53 -39.36 -29.63
C CYS A 149 -26.27 -40.25 -30.87
N LYS A 150 -25.23 -39.96 -31.70
CA LYS A 150 -24.21 -40.94 -32.17
C LYS A 150 -23.26 -40.42 -33.28
N SER A 151 -21.96 -40.61 -33.00
CA SER A 151 -20.81 -40.96 -33.87
C SER A 151 -20.93 -41.15 -35.40
N SER A 152 -19.98 -40.55 -36.15
CA SER A 152 -19.05 -41.19 -37.14
C SER A 152 -18.22 -40.10 -37.86
N LYS A 153 -16.89 -40.06 -38.02
CA LYS A 153 -15.77 -41.03 -38.21
C LYS A 153 -15.39 -41.30 -39.69
N LYS A 154 -14.33 -40.62 -40.18
CA LYS A 154 -13.43 -41.05 -41.28
C LYS A 154 -12.14 -40.17 -41.23
N THR A 155 -11.00 -40.60 -40.68
CA THR A 155 -9.89 -41.42 -41.26
C THR A 155 -9.31 -40.80 -42.55
N THR A 156 -7.98 -40.61 -42.73
CA THR A 156 -6.88 -41.62 -42.71
C THR A 156 -5.50 -41.00 -42.35
N ARG A 157 -4.64 -41.67 -41.54
CA ARG A 157 -3.42 -42.49 -41.90
C ARG A 157 -2.25 -41.63 -42.48
N SER A 158 -0.98 -41.68 -42.04
CA SER A 158 -0.14 -42.78 -41.50
C SER A 158 1.00 -42.21 -40.60
N LYS A 159 1.46 -42.90 -39.52
CA LYS A 159 2.76 -43.61 -39.35
C LYS A 159 4.03 -42.81 -39.77
N SER A 160 5.12 -42.74 -39.00
CA SER A 160 5.85 -43.82 -38.26
C SER A 160 6.64 -43.26 -37.05
N ALA A 161 6.77 -43.97 -35.92
CA ALA A 161 7.97 -44.71 -35.45
C ALA A 161 9.31 -43.94 -35.50
N SER A 162 10.17 -43.96 -34.48
CA SER A 162 10.52 -45.13 -33.65
C SER A 162 10.95 -44.79 -32.21
N LYS A 163 11.02 -45.82 -31.36
CA LYS A 163 11.28 -45.78 -29.91
C LYS A 163 12.51 -46.64 -29.60
N LYS A 164 13.53 -46.11 -28.92
CA LYS A 164 14.66 -46.90 -28.38
C LYS A 164 15.26 -46.18 -27.16
N THR A 165 14.73 -46.37 -25.94
CA THR A 165 15.10 -47.36 -24.91
C THR A 165 16.54 -47.29 -24.38
N ILE A 166 16.66 -47.26 -23.04
CA ILE A 166 17.71 -47.93 -22.21
C ILE A 166 19.09 -47.23 -22.27
N ARG A 167 19.87 -47.02 -21.19
CA ARG A 167 19.89 -47.62 -19.82
C ARG A 167 20.39 -46.62 -18.77
N LYS A 168 20.26 -46.97 -17.49
CA LYS A 168 21.12 -46.47 -16.41
C LYS A 168 22.58 -46.89 -16.66
N ASN A 169 23.52 -46.02 -16.32
CA ASN A 169 24.57 -46.31 -15.34
C ASN A 169 25.04 -45.00 -14.70
#